data_AF-A0A1U8CK25-F1
#
_entry.id   AF-A0A1U8CK25-F1
#
_cell.length_a   1.000
_cell.length_b   1.000
_cell.length_c   1.000
_cell.angle_alpha   90.00
_cell.angle_beta   90.00
_cell.angle_gamma   90.00
#
_symmetry.space_group_name_H-M   'P 1'
#
loop_
_entity.id
_entity.type
_entity.pdbx_description
1 polymer ?
#
loop_
_entity_poly.entity_id
_entity_poly.type
_entity_poly.pdbx_seq_one_letter_code
_entity_poly.pdbx_strand_id
1 'polypeptide(L)'
;MVFFSESLGIPSLRVMAQKLLELLFDYEIEREPLLFHVFSNAGVMLYRYVLELLQTHQRFRHLHVVGTVFDSGPGDSNLVGALRALATILERRPAVLRLLLLVAFALVVVLLHFLLAPFAALFHTHFYDRLQDSGSHWPELYLYSRADAVVSASDVERMVEARVAHQVLVRSVDFVSSAHVSHLRDYPTYYTSLCVDFMHNCVQC
;
A
#
# COMPACT_ATOMS: atom_id res chain seq x y z
N MET A 1 0.10 13.06 2.90
CA MET A 1 -1.29 13.03 3.40
C MET A 1 -1.26 12.73 4.91
N VAL A 2 -2.00 13.48 5.73
CA VAL A 2 -2.06 13.28 7.19
C VAL A 2 -2.91 12.04 7.46
N PHE A 3 -2.28 10.89 7.65
CA PHE A 3 -2.95 9.79 8.35
C PHE A 3 -2.78 10.05 9.83
N PHE A 4 -3.94 10.19 10.48
CA PHE A 4 -4.15 10.66 11.83
C PHE A 4 -3.12 10.14 12.86
N SER A 5 -2.56 11.09 13.60
CA SER A 5 -1.76 10.87 14.80
C SER A 5 -2.59 10.19 15.90
N GLU A 6 -1.92 9.43 16.77
CA GLU A 6 -2.44 8.68 17.92
C GLU A 6 -3.32 9.50 18.87
N SER A 7 -3.33 10.82 18.75
CA SER A 7 -4.07 11.75 19.62
C SER A 7 -5.60 11.78 19.42
N LEU A 8 -6.15 11.14 18.38
CA LEU A 8 -7.58 11.26 18.01
C LEU A 8 -8.42 9.99 18.20
N GLY A 9 -7.94 8.99 18.95
CA GLY A 9 -8.76 7.85 19.38
C GLY A 9 -9.09 6.79 18.30
N ILE A 10 -8.42 6.84 17.15
CA ILE A 10 -8.43 5.75 16.16
C ILE A 10 -7.28 4.79 16.54
N PRO A 11 -7.51 3.46 16.64
CA PRO A 11 -6.42 2.51 16.88
C PRO A 11 -5.33 2.74 15.83
N SER A 12 -4.09 2.96 16.27
CA SER A 12 -3.00 3.19 15.32
C SER A 12 -2.86 1.96 14.42
N LEU A 13 -2.63 2.16 13.11
CA LEU A 13 -2.38 1.06 12.17
C LEU A 13 -1.25 0.15 12.67
N ARG A 14 -0.33 0.68 13.48
CA ARG A 14 0.69 -0.09 14.19
C ARG A 14 0.11 -1.12 15.17
N VAL A 15 -0.87 -0.75 16.00
CA VAL A 15 -1.54 -1.70 16.90
C VAL A 15 -2.26 -2.77 16.10
N MET A 16 -2.88 -2.41 14.97
CA MET A 16 -3.52 -3.39 14.09
C MET A 16 -2.50 -4.35 13.46
N ALA A 17 -1.35 -3.82 12.97
CA ALA A 17 -0.26 -4.63 12.44
C ALA A 17 0.31 -5.58 13.50
N GLN A 18 0.46 -5.11 14.74
CA GLN A 18 0.90 -5.94 15.86
C GLN A 18 -0.08 -7.07 16.13
N LYS A 19 -1.39 -6.77 16.24
CA LYS A 19 -2.42 -7.80 16.44
C LYS A 19 -2.43 -8.83 15.31
N LEU A 20 -2.26 -8.38 14.06
CA LEU A 20 -2.18 -9.27 12.90
C LEU A 20 -1.00 -10.25 13.02
N LEU A 21 0.16 -9.78 13.45
CA LEU A 21 1.34 -10.64 13.66
C LEU A 21 1.18 -11.54 14.88
N GLU A 22 0.53 -11.07 15.95
CA GLU A 22 0.23 -11.88 17.14
C GLU A 22 -0.68 -13.07 16.82
N LEU A 23 -1.65 -12.90 15.92
CA LEU A 23 -2.52 -14.00 15.47
C LEU A 23 -1.71 -15.18 14.91
N LEU A 24 -0.57 -14.95 14.26
CA LEU A 24 0.27 -16.04 13.74
C LEU A 24 0.75 -16.97 14.86
N PHE A 25 1.02 -16.43 16.05
CA PHE A 25 1.41 -17.21 17.23
C PHE A 25 0.19 -17.86 17.89
N ASP A 26 -0.94 -17.16 17.92
CA ASP A 26 -2.18 -17.70 18.50
C ASP A 26 -2.68 -18.94 17.73
N TYR A 27 -2.40 -18.99 16.42
CA TYR A 27 -2.69 -20.14 15.56
C TYR A 27 -1.52 -21.13 15.40
N GLU A 28 -0.39 -20.92 16.10
CA GLU A 28 0.81 -21.78 16.05
C GLU A 28 1.41 -21.97 14.63
N ILE A 29 1.34 -20.93 13.80
CA ILE A 29 1.87 -20.92 12.43
C ILE A 29 3.05 -19.95 12.25
N GLU A 30 3.67 -19.48 13.32
CA GLU A 30 4.77 -18.51 13.27
C GLU A 30 6.04 -19.03 12.58
N ARG A 31 6.14 -20.36 12.40
CA ARG A 31 7.25 -21.03 11.69
C ARG A 31 6.97 -21.28 10.22
N GLU A 32 5.73 -21.12 9.79
CA GLU A 32 5.33 -21.37 8.40
C GLU A 32 5.81 -20.23 7.49
N PRO A 33 6.09 -20.51 6.20
CA PRO A 33 6.36 -19.47 5.21
C PRO A 33 5.20 -18.47 5.10
N LEU A 34 5.50 -17.18 5.26
CA LEU A 34 4.52 -16.10 5.19
C LEU A 34 4.61 -15.34 3.87
N LEU A 35 3.47 -15.25 3.18
CA LEU A 35 3.32 -14.39 2.01
C LEU A 35 2.26 -13.32 2.31
N PHE A 36 2.62 -12.06 2.11
CA PHE A 36 1.67 -10.95 2.26
C PHE A 36 1.04 -10.61 0.92
N HIS A 37 -0.29 -10.48 0.88
CA HIS A 37 -1.01 -9.93 -0.26
C HIS A 37 -1.68 -8.62 0.17
N VAL A 38 -1.14 -7.52 -0.32
CA VAL A 38 -1.40 -6.17 0.16
C VAL A 38 -2.21 -5.41 -0.88
N PHE A 39 -3.44 -5.03 -0.51
CA PHE A 39 -4.35 -4.33 -1.41
C PHE A 39 -4.41 -2.83 -1.14
N SER A 40 -4.28 -2.05 -2.21
CA SER A 40 -4.40 -0.59 -2.21
C SER A 40 -3.44 0.12 -1.25
N ASN A 41 -3.49 1.45 -1.20
CA ASN A 41 -2.66 2.25 -0.31
C ASN A 41 -2.97 2.02 1.16
N ALA A 42 -4.22 1.69 1.51
CA ALA A 42 -4.60 1.37 2.89
C ALA A 42 -3.87 0.13 3.41
N GLY A 43 -3.83 -0.94 2.62
CA GLY A 43 -3.07 -2.14 2.93
C GLY A 43 -1.57 -1.85 3.01
N VAL A 44 -1.04 -1.07 2.06
CA VAL A 44 0.38 -0.67 2.07
C VAL A 44 0.76 0.07 3.35
N MET A 45 -0.07 1.00 3.82
CA MET A 45 0.20 1.72 5.07
C MET A 45 0.23 0.79 6.28
N LEU A 46 -0.68 -0.19 6.35
CA LEU A 46 -0.63 -1.23 7.38
C LEU A 46 0.66 -2.06 7.27
N TYR A 47 0.98 -2.49 6.05
CA TYR A 47 2.15 -3.32 5.77
C TYR A 47 3.48 -2.60 6.12
N ARG A 48 3.55 -1.27 5.96
CA ARG A 48 4.70 -0.48 6.45
C ARG A 48 4.96 -0.71 7.95
N TYR A 49 3.90 -0.76 8.76
CA TYR A 49 4.05 -1.03 10.19
C TYR A 49 4.37 -2.50 10.46
N VAL A 50 3.87 -3.44 9.65
CA VAL A 50 4.30 -4.84 9.70
C VAL A 50 5.81 -4.94 9.49
N LEU A 51 6.35 -4.31 8.44
CA LEU A 51 7.80 -4.26 8.19
C LEU A 51 8.59 -3.69 9.36
N GLU A 52 8.13 -2.56 9.92
CA GLU A 52 8.77 -1.93 11.08
C GLU A 52 8.79 -2.87 12.29
N LEU A 53 7.69 -3.58 12.55
CA LEU A 53 7.56 -4.52 13.66
C LEU A 53 8.43 -5.77 13.45
N LEU A 54 8.51 -6.31 12.23
CA LEU A 54 9.40 -7.42 11.89
C LEU A 54 10.87 -7.10 12.18
N GLN A 55 11.28 -5.85 11.98
CA GLN A 55 12.66 -5.40 12.23
C GLN A 55 12.93 -5.03 13.69
N THR A 56 11.99 -4.36 14.35
CA THR A 56 12.22 -3.73 15.66
C THR A 56 11.80 -4.61 16.83
N HIS A 57 10.81 -5.48 16.65
CA HIS A 57 10.21 -6.24 17.76
C HIS A 57 10.77 -7.66 17.83
N GLN A 58 11.47 -8.00 18.91
CA GLN A 58 12.19 -9.29 19.06
C GLN A 58 11.31 -10.51 18.78
N ARG A 59 10.06 -10.48 19.26
CA ARG A 59 9.09 -11.57 19.04
C ARG A 59 8.85 -11.88 17.56
N PHE A 60 8.85 -10.88 16.68
CA PHE A 60 8.46 -11.03 15.28
C PHE A 60 9.64 -11.21 14.33
N ARG A 61 10.89 -11.02 14.80
CA ARG A 61 12.11 -11.14 13.99
C ARG A 61 12.34 -12.53 13.39
N HIS A 62 11.71 -13.56 13.96
CA HIS A 62 11.86 -14.95 13.52
C HIS A 62 10.80 -15.38 12.50
N LEU A 63 9.83 -14.51 12.18
CA LEU A 63 8.82 -14.81 11.19
C LEU A 63 9.45 -14.92 9.79
N HIS A 64 9.15 -16.00 9.09
CA HIS A 64 9.75 -16.30 7.80
C HIS A 64 8.91 -15.72 6.65
N VAL A 65 9.16 -14.45 6.31
CA VAL A 65 8.49 -13.80 5.18
C VAL A 65 9.19 -14.19 3.87
N VAL A 66 8.46 -14.88 2.99
CA VAL A 66 8.99 -15.40 1.72
C VAL A 66 8.65 -14.52 0.51
N GLY A 67 7.71 -13.60 0.64
CA GLY A 67 7.37 -12.70 -0.46
C GLY A 67 6.21 -11.76 -0.16
N THR A 68 6.00 -10.79 -1.05
CA THR A 68 4.89 -9.84 -0.96
C THR A 68 4.30 -9.53 -2.32
N VAL A 69 2.97 -9.58 -2.42
CA VAL A 69 2.20 -9.12 -3.57
C VAL A 69 1.57 -7.78 -3.20
N PHE A 70 1.79 -6.75 -4.03
CA PHE A 70 1.10 -5.48 -3.98
C PHE A 70 0.08 -5.43 -5.10
N ASP A 71 -1.19 -5.28 -4.74
CA ASP A 71 -2.30 -5.12 -5.68
C ASP A 71 -2.82 -3.69 -5.62
N SER A 72 -2.76 -2.99 -6.76
CA SER A 72 -3.22 -1.62 -6.92
C SER A 72 -2.54 -0.64 -5.95
N GLY A 73 -1.25 -0.83 -5.73
CA GLY A 73 -0.41 -0.03 -4.85
C GLY A 73 1.08 -0.40 -5.03
N PRO A 74 2.00 0.36 -4.42
CA PRO A 74 1.79 1.59 -3.68
C PRO A 74 1.69 2.82 -4.60
N GLY A 75 0.79 3.73 -4.27
CA GLY A 75 0.66 5.05 -4.89
C GLY A 75 1.23 6.14 -3.99
N ASP A 76 1.87 7.13 -4.59
CA ASP A 76 2.28 8.34 -3.88
C ASP A 76 1.01 9.14 -3.57
N SER A 77 0.59 9.14 -2.29
CA SER A 77 -0.61 9.81 -1.75
C SER A 77 -0.52 11.34 -1.84
N ASN A 78 -0.27 11.84 -3.04
CA ASN A 78 -0.32 13.23 -3.41
C ASN A 78 -1.78 13.72 -3.46
N LEU A 79 -1.96 15.03 -3.34
CA LEU A 79 -3.27 15.68 -3.40
C LEU A 79 -4.05 15.29 -4.67
N VAL A 80 -3.33 15.01 -5.76
CA VAL A 80 -3.90 14.62 -7.05
C VAL A 80 -4.58 13.24 -6.96
N GLY A 81 -3.93 12.24 -6.36
CA GLY A 81 -4.50 10.92 -6.14
C GLY A 81 -5.74 10.96 -5.23
N ALA A 82 -5.69 11.79 -4.18
CA ALA A 82 -6.84 12.01 -3.30
C ALA A 82 -8.04 12.63 -4.04
N LEU A 83 -7.77 13.65 -4.88
CA LEU A 83 -8.79 14.28 -5.71
C LEU A 83 -9.35 13.32 -6.76
N ARG A 84 -8.51 12.49 -7.37
CA ARG A 84 -8.96 11.47 -8.32
C ARG A 84 -9.85 10.41 -7.64
N ALA A 85 -9.44 9.91 -6.48
CA ALA A 85 -10.24 8.98 -5.68
C ALA A 85 -11.59 9.59 -5.26
N LEU A 86 -11.61 10.86 -4.87
CA LEU A 86 -12.86 11.54 -4.57
C LEU A 86 -13.71 11.74 -5.84
N ALA A 87 -13.09 12.06 -6.98
CA ALA A 87 -13.78 12.23 -8.25
C ALA A 87 -14.44 10.94 -8.75
N THR A 88 -13.80 9.78 -8.55
CA THR A 88 -14.38 8.47 -8.88
C THR A 88 -15.57 8.15 -7.98
N ILE A 89 -15.49 8.42 -6.67
CA ILE A 89 -16.62 8.27 -5.74
C ILE A 89 -17.80 9.17 -6.16
N LEU A 90 -17.50 10.39 -6.62
CA LEU A 90 -18.50 11.38 -7.01
C LEU A 90 -18.94 11.28 -8.47
N GLU A 91 -18.53 10.26 -9.21
CA GLU A 91 -18.78 10.13 -10.66
C GLU A 91 -20.27 10.23 -11.01
N ARG A 92 -21.14 9.67 -10.16
CA ARG A 92 -22.60 9.67 -10.35
C ARG A 92 -23.32 10.93 -9.87
N ARG A 93 -22.59 11.96 -9.42
CA ARG A 93 -23.18 13.20 -8.87
C ARG A 93 -23.28 14.29 -9.93
N PRO A 94 -24.23 15.24 -9.80
CA PRO A 94 -24.34 16.39 -10.72
C PRO A 94 -23.02 17.17 -10.80
N ALA A 95 -22.66 17.64 -12.00
CA ALA A 95 -21.35 18.25 -12.27
C ALA A 95 -21.02 19.42 -11.32
N VAL A 96 -22.00 20.28 -11.02
CA VAL A 96 -21.83 21.42 -10.10
C VAL A 96 -21.54 20.94 -8.68
N LEU A 97 -22.30 19.96 -8.18
CA LEU A 97 -22.09 19.41 -6.84
C LEU A 97 -20.74 18.69 -6.75
N ARG A 98 -20.37 17.92 -7.77
CA ARG A 98 -19.07 17.25 -7.85
C ARG A 98 -17.92 18.27 -7.79
N LEU A 99 -18.01 19.35 -8.57
CA LEU A 99 -17.02 20.42 -8.56
C LEU A 99 -16.93 21.10 -7.19
N LEU A 100 -18.06 21.47 -6.59
CA LEU A 100 -18.09 22.10 -5.26
C LEU A 100 -17.44 21.22 -4.19
N LEU A 101 -17.74 19.92 -4.19
CA LEU A 101 -17.16 18.97 -3.23
C LEU A 101 -15.66 18.76 -3.46
N LEU A 102 -15.21 18.69 -4.71
CA LEU A 102 -13.77 18.60 -5.03
C LEU A 102 -13.01 19.86 -4.60
N VAL A 103 -13.57 21.04 -4.86
CA VAL A 103 -12.97 22.33 -4.44
C VAL A 103 -12.95 22.43 -2.92
N ALA A 104 -14.06 22.10 -2.24
CA ALA A 104 -14.12 22.09 -0.79
C ALA A 104 -13.09 21.13 -0.18
N PHE A 105 -12.96 19.92 -0.73
CA PHE A 105 -11.96 18.96 -0.30
C PHE A 105 -10.53 19.49 -0.52
N ALA A 106 -10.23 20.04 -1.70
CA ALA A 106 -8.93 20.64 -1.98
C ALA A 106 -8.59 21.76 -1.00
N LEU A 107 -9.54 22.67 -0.73
CA LEU A 107 -9.38 23.76 0.22
C LEU A 107 -9.12 23.23 1.65
N VAL A 108 -9.87 22.21 2.08
CA VAL A 108 -9.65 21.57 3.38
C VAL A 108 -8.27 20.93 3.45
N VAL A 109 -7.83 20.18 2.43
CA VAL A 109 -6.51 19.55 2.45
C VAL A 109 -5.39 20.59 2.43
N VAL A 110 -5.52 21.66 1.65
CA VAL A 110 -4.56 22.77 1.62
C VAL A 110 -4.52 23.48 2.97
N LEU A 111 -5.68 23.80 3.55
CA LEU A 111 -5.78 24.42 4.87
C LEU A 111 -5.14 23.54 5.95
N LEU A 112 -5.48 22.25 5.98
CA LEU A 112 -4.88 21.28 6.89
C LEU A 112 -3.37 21.15 6.65
N HIS A 113 -2.91 21.18 5.40
CA HIS A 113 -1.48 21.17 5.10
C HIS A 113 -0.79 22.41 5.67
N PHE A 114 -1.29 23.63 5.43
CA PHE A 114 -0.68 24.84 6.00
C PHE A 114 -0.72 24.88 7.54
N LEU A 115 -1.81 24.41 8.16
CA LEU A 115 -1.95 24.36 9.62
C LEU A 115 -1.08 23.28 10.27
N LEU A 116 -0.98 22.10 9.65
CA LEU A 116 -0.34 20.92 10.24
C LEU A 116 1.07 20.65 9.70
N ALA A 117 1.47 21.21 8.55
CA ALA A 117 2.80 21.05 7.96
C ALA A 117 3.97 21.33 8.93
N PRO A 118 3.98 22.42 9.73
CA PRO A 118 5.10 22.65 10.65
C PRO A 118 5.19 21.60 11.76
N PHE A 119 4.08 20.95 12.12
CA PHE A 119 4.06 19.83 13.07
C PHE A 119 4.32 18.48 12.38
N ALA A 120 3.90 18.32 11.13
CA ALA A 120 4.06 17.09 10.37
C ALA A 120 5.51 16.89 9.88
N ALA A 121 6.22 17.97 9.53
CA ALA A 121 7.61 17.92 9.09
C ALA A 121 8.58 17.36 10.15
N LEU A 122 8.20 17.37 11.43
CA LEU A 122 8.99 16.80 12.52
C LEU A 122 8.86 15.27 12.64
N PHE A 123 7.85 14.65 12.02
CA PHE A 123 7.50 13.24 12.26
C PHE A 123 7.24 12.41 10.99
N HIS A 124 7.15 13.03 9.81
CA HIS A 124 6.70 12.34 8.60
C HIS A 124 7.82 12.10 7.59
N THR A 125 8.31 10.87 7.56
CA THR A 125 8.68 10.25 6.28
C THR A 125 7.39 9.72 5.64
N HIS A 126 7.19 9.97 4.35
CA HIS A 126 6.00 9.47 3.65
C HIS A 126 6.02 7.94 3.69
N PHE A 127 4.86 7.26 3.86
CA PHE A 127 4.85 5.79 3.91
C PHE A 127 5.45 5.18 2.63
N TYR A 128 5.28 5.88 1.51
CA TYR A 128 5.83 5.53 0.22
C TYR A 128 7.37 5.56 0.27
N ASP A 129 7.99 6.66 0.74
CA ASP A 129 9.44 6.76 0.91
C ASP A 129 9.98 5.68 1.85
N ARG A 130 9.27 5.42 2.96
CA ARG A 130 9.64 4.37 3.92
C ARG A 130 9.56 2.96 3.32
N LEU A 131 8.66 2.75 2.37
CA LEU A 131 8.56 1.47 1.67
C LEU A 131 9.66 1.33 0.62
N GLN A 132 10.01 2.41 -0.10
CA GLN A 132 11.15 2.41 -1.02
C GLN A 132 12.43 1.97 -0.32
N ASP A 133 12.72 2.59 0.83
CA ASP A 133 13.90 2.33 1.65
C ASP A 133 13.70 1.22 2.69
N SER A 134 12.68 0.38 2.53
CA SER A 134 12.43 -0.70 3.48
C SER A 134 13.55 -1.74 3.43
N GLY A 135 14.02 -2.15 4.61
CA GLY A 135 15.06 -3.18 4.76
C GLY A 135 14.58 -4.62 4.49
N SER A 136 13.42 -4.81 3.84
CA SER A 136 13.00 -6.13 3.36
C SER A 136 13.75 -6.48 2.08
N HIS A 137 14.14 -7.75 1.94
CA HIS A 137 14.87 -8.24 0.77
C HIS A 137 14.21 -9.47 0.11
N TRP A 138 13.02 -9.86 0.58
CA TRP A 138 12.26 -10.94 -0.04
C TRP A 138 11.65 -10.50 -1.39
N PRO A 139 11.35 -11.44 -2.28
CA PRO A 139 10.72 -11.14 -3.56
C PRO A 139 9.42 -10.34 -3.45
N GLU A 140 9.18 -9.47 -4.42
CA GLU A 140 8.00 -8.61 -4.51
C GLU A 140 7.31 -8.74 -5.87
N LEU A 141 5.98 -8.79 -5.90
CA LEU A 141 5.15 -8.76 -7.10
C LEU A 141 4.21 -7.55 -7.07
N TYR A 142 4.29 -6.69 -8.08
CA TYR A 142 3.41 -5.53 -8.23
C TYR A 142 2.37 -5.78 -9.33
N LEU A 143 1.10 -5.78 -8.96
CA LEU A 143 -0.05 -5.89 -9.85
C LEU A 143 -0.74 -4.54 -9.91
N TYR A 144 -0.76 -3.92 -11.08
CA TYR A 144 -1.31 -2.57 -11.26
C TYR A 144 -1.95 -2.41 -12.64
N SER A 145 -2.55 -1.25 -12.89
CA SER A 145 -3.16 -0.94 -14.19
C SER A 145 -2.97 0.52 -14.54
N ARG A 146 -2.58 0.81 -15.77
CA ARG A 146 -2.60 2.19 -16.30
C ARG A 146 -4.01 2.82 -16.33
N ALA A 147 -5.07 2.00 -16.29
CA ALA A 147 -6.45 2.47 -16.14
C ALA A 147 -6.91 2.63 -14.68
N ASP A 148 -6.04 2.38 -13.69
CA ASP A 148 -6.34 2.66 -12.29
C ASP A 148 -6.43 4.17 -12.06
N ALA A 149 -7.65 4.64 -11.77
CA ALA A 149 -7.92 6.05 -11.52
C ALA A 149 -7.52 6.50 -10.11
N VAL A 150 -7.26 5.58 -9.18
CA VAL A 150 -6.96 5.87 -7.77
C VAL A 150 -5.45 5.90 -7.53
N VAL A 151 -4.74 4.87 -7.98
CA VAL A 151 -3.27 4.78 -7.89
C VAL A 151 -2.69 4.85 -9.30
N SER A 152 -1.79 5.80 -9.53
CA SER A 152 -1.19 5.94 -10.85
C SER A 152 -0.16 4.84 -11.11
N ALA A 153 -0.16 4.29 -12.33
CA ALA A 153 0.86 3.34 -12.76
C ALA A 153 2.29 3.87 -12.58
N SER A 154 2.52 5.16 -12.85
CA SER A 154 3.81 5.80 -12.65
C SER A 154 4.29 5.79 -11.20
N ASP A 155 3.38 5.80 -10.23
CA ASP A 155 3.78 5.67 -8.82
C ASP A 155 4.20 4.24 -8.50
N VAL A 156 3.53 3.24 -9.08
CA VAL A 156 3.93 1.83 -8.90
C VAL A 156 5.27 1.56 -9.59
N GLU A 157 5.46 2.07 -10.80
CA GLU A 157 6.70 1.93 -11.58
C GLU A 157 7.90 2.57 -10.84
N ARG A 158 7.75 3.77 -10.28
CA ARG A 158 8.79 4.41 -9.44
C ARG A 158 9.14 3.59 -8.19
N MET A 159 8.17 2.90 -7.59
CA MET A 159 8.44 2.00 -6.48
C MET A 159 9.26 0.79 -6.97
N VAL A 160 8.83 0.15 -8.06
CA VAL A 160 9.53 -0.99 -8.67
C VAL A 160 10.99 -0.63 -8.94
N GLU A 161 11.25 0.51 -9.58
CA GLU A 161 12.61 1.00 -9.86
C GLU A 161 13.44 1.16 -8.59
N ALA A 162 12.88 1.79 -7.54
CA ALA A 162 13.57 1.98 -6.27
C ALA A 162 13.91 0.64 -5.59
N ARG A 163 12.99 -0.33 -5.60
CA ARG A 163 13.20 -1.64 -4.98
C ARG A 163 14.22 -2.49 -5.75
N VAL A 164 14.21 -2.43 -7.07
CA VAL A 164 15.25 -3.05 -7.91
C VAL A 164 16.62 -2.42 -7.64
N ALA A 165 16.70 -1.09 -7.46
CA ALA A 165 17.95 -0.42 -7.08
C ALA A 165 18.49 -0.87 -5.71
N HIS A 166 17.59 -1.25 -4.79
CA HIS A 166 17.90 -1.90 -3.50
C HIS A 166 18.12 -3.42 -3.61
N GLN A 167 18.32 -3.95 -4.82
CA GLN A 167 18.62 -5.37 -5.10
C GLN A 167 17.53 -6.35 -4.67
N VAL A 168 16.28 -5.89 -4.58
CA VAL A 168 15.13 -6.75 -4.29
C VAL A 168 14.69 -7.43 -5.59
N LEU A 169 14.34 -8.72 -5.51
CA LEU A 169 13.77 -9.44 -6.66
C LEU A 169 12.34 -8.94 -6.91
N VAL A 170 12.15 -8.13 -7.94
CA VAL A 170 10.85 -7.54 -8.25
C VAL A 170 10.28 -8.08 -9.57
N ARG A 171 9.00 -8.44 -9.56
CA ARG A 171 8.18 -8.65 -10.76
C ARG A 171 7.06 -7.61 -10.77
N SER A 172 6.70 -7.10 -11.94
CA SER A 172 5.59 -6.16 -12.06
C SER A 172 4.74 -6.47 -13.30
N VAL A 173 3.42 -6.27 -13.19
CA VAL A 173 2.46 -6.53 -14.26
C VAL A 173 1.44 -5.39 -14.32
N ASP A 174 1.37 -4.77 -15.50
CA ASP A 174 0.33 -3.81 -15.85
C ASP A 174 -0.82 -4.50 -16.59
N PHE A 175 -2.01 -4.47 -16.00
CA PHE A 175 -3.25 -5.02 -16.56
C PHE A 175 -3.90 -4.10 -17.60
N VAL A 176 -3.33 -2.91 -17.85
CA VAL A 176 -3.71 -1.93 -18.88
C VAL A 176 -5.08 -1.29 -18.70
N SER A 177 -6.14 -2.07 -18.46
CA SER A 177 -7.53 -1.62 -18.51
C SER A 177 -8.40 -1.96 -17.29
N SER A 178 -7.95 -2.82 -16.36
CA SER A 178 -8.72 -3.07 -15.14
C SER A 178 -8.77 -1.84 -14.23
N ALA A 179 -9.88 -1.68 -13.53
CA ALA A 179 -10.02 -0.63 -12.51
C ALA A 179 -9.24 -0.96 -11.22
N HIS A 180 -9.17 0.01 -10.31
CA HIS A 180 -8.56 -0.15 -8.98
C HIS A 180 -9.08 -1.40 -8.26
N VAL A 181 -8.17 -2.26 -7.79
CA VAL A 181 -8.43 -3.50 -7.03
C VAL A 181 -9.38 -4.44 -7.76
N SER A 182 -9.43 -4.35 -9.09
CA SER A 182 -10.34 -5.14 -9.93
C SER A 182 -9.62 -6.15 -10.81
N HIS A 183 -8.29 -6.30 -10.68
CA HIS A 183 -7.47 -7.18 -11.52
C HIS A 183 -7.97 -8.64 -11.51
N LEU A 184 -8.24 -9.20 -10.33
CA LEU A 184 -8.81 -10.56 -10.19
C LEU A 184 -10.20 -10.67 -10.82
N ARG A 185 -11.03 -9.63 -10.70
CA ARG A 185 -12.40 -9.64 -11.24
C ARG A 185 -12.39 -9.59 -12.76
N ASP A 186 -11.54 -8.73 -13.32
CA ASP A 186 -11.52 -8.44 -14.75
C ASP A 186 -10.66 -9.47 -15.52
N TYR A 187 -9.65 -10.07 -14.86
CA TYR A 187 -8.70 -11.03 -15.44
C TYR A 187 -8.44 -12.25 -14.52
N PRO A 188 -9.47 -13.04 -14.15
CA PRO A 188 -9.36 -14.05 -13.09
C PRO A 188 -8.27 -15.10 -13.35
N THR A 189 -8.26 -15.71 -14.54
CA THR A 189 -7.29 -16.76 -14.87
C THR A 189 -5.85 -16.25 -14.87
N TYR A 190 -5.63 -15.07 -15.47
CA TYR A 190 -4.29 -14.49 -15.59
C TYR A 190 -3.78 -13.96 -14.25
N TYR A 191 -4.65 -13.31 -13.47
CA TYR A 191 -4.32 -12.87 -12.12
C TYR A 191 -3.93 -14.05 -11.22
N THR A 192 -4.76 -15.10 -11.20
CA THR A 192 -4.50 -16.28 -10.38
C THR A 192 -3.20 -16.98 -10.79
N SER A 193 -2.91 -17.11 -12.10
CA SER A 193 -1.64 -17.71 -12.53
C SER A 193 -0.43 -16.90 -12.03
N LEU A 194 -0.48 -15.57 -12.12
CA LEU A 194 0.61 -14.72 -11.63
C LEU A 194 0.85 -14.88 -10.13
N CYS A 195 -0.22 -14.88 -9.32
CA CYS A 195 -0.11 -15.06 -7.88
C CYS A 195 0.40 -16.46 -7.50
N VAL A 196 -0.10 -17.51 -8.14
CA VAL A 196 0.29 -18.90 -7.88
C VAL A 196 1.74 -19.14 -8.30
N ASP A 197 2.14 -18.67 -9.49
CA ASP A 197 3.52 -18.77 -9.96
C ASP A 197 4.48 -18.02 -9.02
N PHE A 198 4.11 -16.82 -8.58
CA PHE A 198 4.91 -16.05 -7.62
C PHE A 198 5.05 -16.78 -6.28
N MET A 199 3.95 -17.30 -5.74
CA MET A 199 3.97 -18.09 -4.50
C MET A 199 4.88 -19.32 -4.62
N HIS A 200 4.80 -20.07 -5.73
CA HIS A 200 5.69 -21.23 -5.95
C HIS A 200 7.16 -20.82 -6.00
N ASN A 201 7.48 -19.74 -6.70
CA ASN A 201 8.86 -19.23 -6.76
C ASN A 201 9.36 -18.81 -5.37
N CYS A 202 8.52 -18.17 -4.55
CA CYS A 202 8.91 -17.74 -3.19
C CYS A 202 9.23 -18.89 -2.23
N VAL A 203 8.53 -20.02 -2.34
CA VAL A 203 8.70 -21.16 -1.41
C VAL A 203 9.80 -22.13 -1.86
N GLN A 204 10.20 -22.08 -3.14
CA GLN A 204 11.26 -22.94 -3.69
C GLN A 204 12.66 -22.33 -3.63
N CYS A 205 12.78 -21.05 -3.22
CA CYS A 205 14.06 -20.35 -3.06
C CYS A 205 14.75 -20.65 -1.72
#